data_AF-A0A7S2WD02-F1
#
_entry.id   AF-A0A7S2WD02-F1
#
_cell.length_a   1.000
_cell.length_b   1.000
_cell.length_c   1.000
_cell.angle_alpha   90.00
_cell.angle_beta   90.00
_cell.angle_gamma   90.00
#
_symmetry.space_group_name_H-M   'P 1'
#
loop_
_entity.id
_entity.type
_entity.pdbx_description
1 polymer ?
#
loop_
_entity_poly.entity_id
_entity_poly.type
_entity_poly.pdbx_seq_one_letter_code
_entity_poly.pdbx_strand_id
1 'polypeptide(L)'
;MNFCLNCLSLIIFSKYSRVIIKNSPQTLQQFYSTHKTYSFLSTMKVLFLISVALATVVARSEESGELKKVSCGGHDAKVCYRCPLDPDTGKWNGESGCNGDCKWNDNRGCEPKIKVVSCGNHAAKVCYKCPVDPDTGKWNGESGCNGDCKWNGYKGCEPKTAAEIEEDISQFLRGNKEEKYY
;
A
#
# COMPACT_ATOMS: atom_id res chain seq x y z
N MET A 1 -35.95 25.91 -13.15
CA MET A 1 -36.07 26.72 -11.92
C MET A 1 -34.70 26.81 -11.27
N ASN A 2 -33.99 27.92 -11.49
CA ASN A 2 -32.73 28.22 -10.80
C ASN A 2 -32.92 29.55 -10.08
N PHE A 3 -33.08 29.51 -8.76
CA PHE A 3 -33.11 30.71 -7.93
C PHE A 3 -31.67 31.18 -7.66
N CYS A 4 -31.44 32.44 -7.98
CA CYS A 4 -30.17 33.16 -7.84
C CYS A 4 -29.82 33.36 -6.36
N LEU A 5 -28.77 32.70 -5.86
CA LEU A 5 -28.28 32.83 -4.47
C LEU A 5 -27.46 34.11 -4.20
N ASN A 6 -27.36 35.05 -5.16
CA ASN A 6 -26.46 36.20 -5.06
C ASN A 6 -27.06 37.47 -4.41
N CYS A 7 -28.28 37.43 -3.86
CA CYS A 7 -28.90 38.63 -3.28
C CYS A 7 -28.76 38.79 -1.76
N LEU A 8 -28.35 37.78 -0.99
CA LEU A 8 -28.31 37.90 0.48
C LEU A 8 -27.03 38.52 1.05
N SER A 9 -25.96 38.62 0.27
CA SER A 9 -24.65 39.08 0.75
C SER A 9 -24.52 40.61 0.86
N LEU A 10 -25.52 41.37 0.38
CA LEU A 10 -25.47 42.84 0.30
C LEU A 10 -26.08 43.57 1.51
N ILE A 11 -26.71 42.87 2.46
CA ILE A 11 -27.41 43.54 3.58
C ILE A 11 -26.51 43.67 4.84
N ILE A 12 -25.45 42.87 4.97
CA ILE A 12 -24.63 42.87 6.21
C ILE A 12 -23.57 43.99 6.22
N PHE A 13 -23.17 44.51 5.06
CA PHE A 13 -22.17 45.59 4.97
C PHE A 13 -22.73 47.01 5.22
N SER A 14 -24.02 47.17 5.49
CA SER A 14 -24.64 48.50 5.65
C SER A 14 -24.43 49.15 7.03
N LYS A 15 -23.99 48.42 8.07
CA LYS A 15 -24.05 48.95 9.45
C LYS A 15 -22.74 49.45 10.05
N TYR A 16 -21.58 49.17 9.45
CA TYR A 16 -20.29 49.50 10.07
C TYR A 16 -19.51 50.66 9.42
N SER A 17 -20.06 51.33 8.41
CA SER A 17 -19.42 52.50 7.80
C SER A 17 -19.99 53.80 8.34
N ARG A 18 -19.87 54.02 9.66
CA ARG A 18 -20.06 55.35 10.26
C ARG A 18 -19.01 55.61 11.33
N VAL A 19 -17.76 55.77 10.91
CA VAL A 19 -16.77 56.54 11.68
C VAL A 19 -15.95 57.36 10.69
N ILE A 20 -16.28 58.65 10.63
CA ILE A 20 -15.43 59.85 10.57
C ILE A 20 -14.17 59.72 9.66
N ILE A 21 -14.03 60.55 8.61
CA ILE A 21 -13.18 61.75 8.64
C ILE A 21 -13.68 62.80 7.64
N LYS A 22 -13.84 64.03 8.13
CA LYS A 22 -14.09 65.26 7.36
C LYS A 22 -12.79 65.76 6.70
N ASN A 23 -12.94 66.28 5.48
CA ASN A 23 -12.16 67.32 4.79
C ASN A 23 -10.69 67.04 4.36
N SER A 24 -10.47 66.77 3.07
CA SER A 24 -9.54 67.49 2.16
C SER A 24 -9.52 66.80 0.77
N PRO A 25 -9.78 67.50 -0.37
CA PRO A 25 -10.25 66.85 -1.60
C PRO A 25 -9.18 66.50 -2.66
N GLN A 26 -7.91 66.25 -2.29
CA GLN A 26 -6.85 66.06 -3.32
C GLN A 26 -6.06 64.74 -3.28
N THR A 27 -6.44 63.75 -2.47
CA THR A 27 -5.66 62.51 -2.27
C THR A 27 -6.43 61.20 -2.54
N LEU A 28 -7.55 61.24 -3.28
CA LEU A 28 -8.40 60.06 -3.49
C LEU A 28 -8.19 59.32 -4.83
N GLN A 29 -7.62 59.95 -5.86
CA GLN A 29 -7.47 59.29 -7.18
C GLN A 29 -6.21 58.41 -7.30
N GLN A 30 -5.11 58.73 -6.60
CA GLN A 30 -3.88 57.93 -6.67
C GLN A 30 -3.92 56.65 -5.82
N PHE A 31 -4.72 56.61 -4.76
CA PHE A 31 -4.89 55.42 -3.90
C PHE A 31 -5.76 54.35 -4.60
N TYR A 32 -6.82 54.74 -5.31
CA TYR A 32 -7.76 53.80 -5.91
C TYR A 32 -7.15 52.90 -7.01
N SER A 33 -6.09 53.36 -7.69
CA SER A 33 -5.49 52.62 -8.81
C SER A 33 -4.43 51.59 -8.36
N THR A 34 -3.74 51.81 -7.25
CA THR A 34 -2.72 50.91 -6.68
C THR A 34 -3.32 49.80 -5.79
N HIS A 35 -4.44 50.05 -5.12
CA HIS A 35 -5.13 49.01 -4.34
C HIS A 35 -5.82 47.95 -5.22
N LYS A 36 -6.26 48.33 -6.42
CA LYS A 36 -6.91 47.41 -7.37
C LYS A 36 -5.91 46.42 -7.98
N THR A 37 -4.68 46.84 -8.26
CA THR A 37 -3.62 45.96 -8.78
C THR A 37 -2.99 45.10 -7.68
N TYR A 38 -2.82 45.61 -6.46
CA TYR A 38 -2.33 44.83 -5.31
C TYR A 38 -3.30 43.71 -4.91
N SER A 39 -4.60 43.99 -4.91
CA SER A 39 -5.65 42.99 -4.67
C SER A 39 -5.67 41.90 -5.76
N PHE A 40 -5.53 42.26 -7.04
CA PHE A 40 -5.50 41.30 -8.15
C PHE A 40 -4.23 40.44 -8.17
N LEU A 41 -3.05 41.02 -7.94
CA LEU A 41 -1.79 40.27 -7.89
C LEU A 41 -1.74 39.32 -6.69
N SER A 42 -2.36 39.70 -5.57
CA SER A 42 -2.48 38.84 -4.39
C SER A 42 -3.44 37.68 -4.62
N THR A 43 -4.59 37.89 -5.26
CA THR A 43 -5.55 36.80 -5.55
C THR A 43 -5.01 35.82 -6.59
N MET A 44 -4.28 36.31 -7.61
CA MET A 44 -3.63 35.46 -8.61
C MET A 44 -2.56 34.55 -8.00
N LYS A 45 -1.78 35.05 -7.03
CA LYS A 45 -0.81 34.23 -6.29
C LYS A 45 -1.48 33.14 -5.46
N VAL A 46 -2.58 33.47 -4.76
CA VAL A 46 -3.34 32.51 -3.96
C VAL A 46 -3.95 31.42 -4.83
N LEU A 47 -4.55 31.78 -5.97
CA LEU A 47 -5.10 30.82 -6.93
C LEU A 47 -4.03 29.91 -7.54
N PHE A 48 -2.85 30.46 -7.84
CA PHE A 48 -1.71 29.67 -8.31
C PHE A 48 -1.24 28.66 -7.26
N LEU A 49 -1.09 29.08 -6.00
CA LEU A 49 -0.72 28.18 -4.90
C LEU A 49 -1.77 27.08 -4.66
N ILE A 50 -3.06 27.43 -4.73
CA ILE A 50 -4.16 26.45 -4.64
C ILE A 50 -4.10 25.47 -5.81
N SER A 51 -3.85 25.94 -7.03
CA SER A 51 -3.74 25.05 -8.21
C SER A 51 -2.54 24.09 -8.11
N VAL A 52 -1.38 24.56 -7.61
CA VAL A 52 -0.21 23.72 -7.37
C VAL A 52 -0.46 22.73 -6.21
N ALA A 53 -1.14 23.16 -5.14
CA ALA A 53 -1.55 22.27 -4.06
C ALA A 53 -2.54 21.19 -4.54
N LEU A 54 -3.51 21.54 -5.38
CA LEU A 54 -4.42 20.56 -5.99
C LEU A 54 -3.69 19.62 -6.95
N ALA A 55 -2.81 20.13 -7.81
CA ALA A 55 -2.03 19.30 -8.72
C ALA A 55 -1.12 18.32 -7.97
N THR A 56 -0.51 18.74 -6.86
CA THR A 56 0.32 17.85 -6.03
C THR A 56 -0.50 16.81 -5.25
N VAL A 57 -1.73 17.14 -4.82
CA VAL A 57 -2.64 16.16 -4.19
C VAL A 57 -3.11 15.13 -5.22
N VAL A 58 -3.44 15.54 -6.45
CA VAL A 58 -3.84 14.63 -7.54
C VAL A 58 -2.68 13.72 -7.98
N ALA A 59 -1.45 14.25 -8.06
CA ALA A 59 -0.27 13.44 -8.39
C ALA A 59 0.06 12.39 -7.32
N ARG A 60 -0.31 12.62 -6.05
CA ARG A 60 -0.11 11.66 -4.95
C ARG A 60 -1.15 10.55 -4.90
N SER A 61 -2.27 10.68 -5.61
CA SER A 61 -3.30 9.62 -5.69
C SER A 61 -3.03 8.55 -6.75
N GLU A 62 -2.00 8.71 -7.59
CA GLU A 62 -1.53 7.70 -8.55
C GLU A 62 -0.43 6.80 -7.99
N GLU A 63 -0.29 6.69 -6.66
CA GLU A 63 0.46 5.58 -6.07
C GLU A 63 -0.41 4.32 -6.20
N SER A 64 -0.30 3.72 -7.37
CA SER A 64 -0.76 2.39 -7.75
C SER A 64 -0.62 1.46 -6.55
N GLY A 65 -1.74 1.19 -5.89
CA GLY A 65 -1.92 -0.04 -5.14
C GLY A 65 -1.76 -1.19 -6.12
N GLU A 66 -0.52 -1.62 -6.31
CA GLU A 66 -0.19 -2.79 -7.10
C GLU A 66 -0.90 -3.97 -6.43
N LEU A 67 -2.06 -4.35 -6.98
CA LEU A 67 -2.78 -5.52 -6.53
C LEU A 67 -1.85 -6.71 -6.77
N LYS A 68 -1.24 -7.21 -5.69
CA LYS A 68 -0.35 -8.37 -5.69
C LYS A 68 -1.05 -9.51 -6.42
N LYS A 69 -0.55 -9.82 -7.62
CA LYS A 69 -1.07 -10.92 -8.43
C LYS A 69 -0.65 -12.25 -7.83
N VAL A 70 -1.42 -13.30 -8.12
CA VAL A 70 -1.05 -14.68 -7.84
C VAL A 70 -0.43 -15.27 -9.08
N SER A 71 0.66 -16.03 -8.93
CA SER A 71 1.20 -16.81 -10.03
C SER A 71 0.36 -18.06 -10.23
N CYS A 72 -0.10 -18.29 -11.45
CA CYS A 72 -0.81 -19.50 -11.86
C CYS A 72 0.13 -20.56 -12.45
N GLY A 73 1.45 -20.39 -12.32
CA GLY A 73 2.50 -21.28 -12.83
C GLY A 73 2.94 -21.01 -14.27
N GLY A 74 2.07 -20.42 -15.11
CA GLY A 74 2.41 -20.01 -16.48
C GLY A 74 1.94 -18.60 -16.87
N HIS A 75 1.07 -18.00 -16.05
CA HIS A 75 0.63 -16.61 -16.17
C HIS A 75 0.28 -16.08 -14.77
N ASP A 76 -0.04 -14.80 -14.68
CA ASP A 76 -0.48 -14.18 -13.44
C ASP A 76 -1.97 -13.84 -13.47
N ALA A 77 -2.66 -14.05 -12.36
CA ALA A 77 -4.05 -13.67 -12.18
C ALA A 77 -4.22 -12.75 -10.96
N LYS A 78 -5.32 -11.99 -10.92
CA LYS A 78 -5.65 -11.20 -9.72
C LYS A 78 -6.00 -12.08 -8.51
N VAL A 79 -6.50 -13.29 -8.75
CA VAL A 79 -7.07 -14.22 -7.76
C VAL A 79 -7.05 -15.64 -8.32
N CYS A 80 -6.89 -16.65 -7.46
CA CYS A 80 -6.67 -18.04 -7.90
C CYS A 80 -7.82 -18.62 -8.72
N TYR A 81 -9.08 -18.28 -8.43
CA TYR A 81 -10.22 -18.82 -9.20
C TYR A 81 -10.21 -18.39 -10.68
N ARG A 82 -9.37 -17.40 -11.06
CA ARG A 82 -9.17 -16.98 -12.45
C ARG A 82 -8.03 -17.69 -13.16
N CYS A 83 -7.16 -18.40 -12.45
CA CYS A 83 -6.05 -19.13 -13.07
C CYS A 83 -6.48 -20.15 -14.13
N PRO A 84 -7.60 -20.88 -13.99
CA PRO A 84 -8.02 -21.81 -15.04
C PRO A 84 -8.44 -21.13 -16.34
N LEU A 85 -8.69 -19.81 -16.37
CA LEU A 85 -9.06 -19.08 -17.57
C LEU A 85 -7.80 -18.59 -18.28
N ASP A 86 -7.57 -19.08 -19.49
CA ASP A 86 -6.51 -18.60 -20.38
C ASP A 86 -6.80 -17.14 -20.78
N PRO A 87 -5.90 -16.19 -20.48
CA PRO A 87 -6.13 -14.77 -20.75
C PRO A 87 -6.06 -14.42 -22.24
N ASP A 88 -5.36 -15.21 -23.06
CA ASP A 88 -5.16 -14.94 -24.48
C ASP A 88 -6.28 -15.54 -25.32
N THR A 89 -6.70 -16.76 -24.98
CA THR A 89 -7.73 -17.51 -25.74
C THR A 89 -9.12 -17.47 -25.12
N GLY A 90 -9.23 -17.09 -23.83
CA GLY A 90 -10.48 -17.15 -23.07
C GLY A 90 -10.95 -18.58 -22.74
N LYS A 91 -10.12 -19.59 -23.01
CA LYS A 91 -10.45 -21.01 -22.77
C LYS A 91 -10.32 -21.36 -21.29
N TRP A 92 -11.25 -22.18 -20.79
CA TRP A 92 -11.13 -22.79 -19.47
C TRP A 92 -10.28 -24.08 -19.51
N ASN A 93 -9.14 -24.06 -18.83
CA ASN A 93 -8.17 -25.14 -18.73
C ASN A 93 -8.34 -26.00 -17.47
N GLY A 94 -9.29 -25.66 -16.59
CA GLY A 94 -9.57 -26.41 -15.36
C GLY A 94 -8.35 -26.58 -14.46
N GLU A 95 -8.15 -27.79 -13.93
CA GLU A 95 -7.02 -28.15 -13.06
C GLU A 95 -5.67 -27.81 -13.67
N SER A 96 -5.49 -28.07 -14.97
CA SER A 96 -4.22 -27.83 -15.65
C SER A 96 -3.79 -26.36 -15.66
N GLY A 97 -4.74 -25.43 -15.55
CA GLY A 97 -4.47 -23.99 -15.43
C GLY A 97 -4.23 -23.51 -14.01
N CYS A 98 -4.34 -24.37 -12.99
CA CYS A 98 -4.29 -23.97 -11.58
C CYS A 98 -2.99 -24.39 -10.89
N ASN A 99 -1.94 -23.57 -11.01
CA ASN A 99 -0.62 -23.85 -10.44
C ASN A 99 -0.02 -22.63 -9.71
N GLY A 100 1.30 -22.65 -9.45
CA GLY A 100 2.02 -21.56 -8.80
C GLY A 100 1.61 -21.35 -7.35
N ASP A 101 1.11 -20.16 -7.02
CA ASP A 101 0.54 -19.79 -5.72
C ASP A 101 -0.83 -20.46 -5.45
N CYS A 102 -1.41 -21.11 -6.46
CA CYS A 102 -2.75 -21.71 -6.40
C CYS A 102 -2.69 -23.24 -6.52
N LYS A 103 -3.75 -23.91 -6.05
CA LYS A 103 -3.95 -25.37 -6.16
C LYS A 103 -5.38 -25.69 -6.56
N TRP A 104 -5.56 -26.78 -7.29
CA TRP A 104 -6.89 -27.26 -7.65
C TRP A 104 -7.55 -27.99 -6.48
N ASN A 105 -8.86 -27.82 -6.35
CA ASN A 105 -9.71 -28.52 -5.41
C ASN A 105 -10.96 -28.98 -6.17
N ASP A 106 -11.22 -30.29 -6.21
CA ASP A 106 -12.31 -30.85 -7.02
C ASP A 106 -13.70 -30.29 -6.70
N ASN A 107 -13.91 -29.83 -5.45
CA ASN A 107 -15.20 -29.32 -5.02
C ASN A 107 -15.33 -27.79 -5.13
N ARG A 108 -14.21 -27.06 -5.15
CA ARG A 108 -14.18 -25.58 -5.08
C ARG A 108 -13.49 -24.92 -6.26
N GLY A 109 -12.91 -25.71 -7.17
CA GLY A 109 -12.07 -25.22 -8.26
C GLY A 109 -10.72 -24.72 -7.76
N CYS A 110 -10.14 -23.77 -8.50
CA CYS A 110 -8.81 -23.26 -8.20
C CYS A 110 -8.81 -22.32 -6.98
N GLU A 111 -8.08 -22.68 -5.94
CA GLU A 111 -8.00 -21.94 -4.67
C GLU A 111 -6.54 -21.59 -4.30
N PRO A 112 -6.32 -20.60 -3.41
CA PRO A 112 -4.98 -20.28 -2.93
C PRO A 112 -4.33 -21.46 -2.20
N LYS A 113 -3.05 -21.70 -2.47
CA LYS A 113 -2.23 -22.54 -1.59
C LYS A 113 -2.07 -21.83 -0.25
N ILE A 114 -2.29 -22.57 0.83
CA ILE A 114 -1.95 -22.07 2.16
C ILE A 114 -0.43 -22.02 2.22
N LYS A 115 0.14 -20.82 2.30
CA LYS A 115 1.56 -20.65 2.57
C LYS A 115 1.82 -21.13 3.99
N VAL A 116 2.67 -22.14 4.11
CA VAL A 116 3.14 -22.69 5.38
C VAL A 116 4.61 -22.38 5.52
N VAL A 117 5.07 -22.22 6.75
CA VAL A 117 6.48 -22.09 7.10
C VAL A 117 7.04 -23.48 7.42
N SER A 118 8.26 -23.75 6.98
CA SER A 118 9.04 -24.88 7.43
C SER A 118 9.59 -24.61 8.83
N CYS A 119 9.27 -25.48 9.77
CA CYS A 119 9.82 -25.48 11.13
C CYS A 119 11.05 -26.39 11.25
N GLY A 120 11.66 -26.80 10.13
CA GLY A 120 12.70 -27.82 10.03
C GLY A 120 12.11 -29.23 9.85
N ASN A 121 11.44 -29.76 10.89
CA ASN A 121 10.93 -31.14 10.89
C ASN A 121 9.43 -31.28 10.57
N HIS A 122 8.70 -30.17 10.57
CA HIS A 122 7.29 -30.12 10.21
C HIS A 122 6.95 -28.77 9.57
N ALA A 123 5.73 -28.61 9.08
CA ALA A 123 5.23 -27.35 8.55
C ALA A 123 4.15 -26.75 9.45
N ALA A 124 4.16 -25.43 9.62
CA ALA A 124 3.15 -24.70 10.37
C ALA A 124 2.57 -23.55 9.54
N LYS A 125 1.39 -23.05 9.90
CA LYS A 125 0.80 -21.88 9.22
C LYS A 125 1.59 -20.59 9.51
N VAL A 126 2.29 -20.53 10.63
CA VAL A 126 2.95 -19.35 11.19
C VAL A 126 4.04 -19.80 12.17
N CYS A 127 5.16 -19.06 12.24
CA CYS A 127 6.34 -19.48 13.03
C CYS A 127 6.06 -19.67 14.52
N TYR A 128 5.22 -18.85 15.15
CA TYR A 128 4.94 -19.00 16.58
C TYR A 128 4.28 -20.34 16.95
N LYS A 129 3.77 -21.10 15.97
CA LYS A 129 3.22 -22.45 16.16
C LYS A 129 4.26 -23.57 16.03
N CYS A 130 5.43 -23.30 15.46
CA CYS A 130 6.50 -24.30 15.30
C CYS A 130 6.94 -24.97 16.62
N PRO A 131 7.02 -24.28 17.76
CA PRO A 131 7.44 -24.93 19.00
C PRO A 131 6.45 -25.97 19.55
N VAL A 132 5.24 -26.08 18.99
CA VAL A 132 4.25 -27.07 19.40
C VAL A 132 4.30 -28.26 18.44
N ASP A 133 4.58 -29.44 18.97
CA ASP A 133 4.51 -30.69 18.22
C ASP A 133 3.06 -30.93 17.72
N PRO A 134 2.83 -31.10 16.41
CA PRO A 134 1.48 -31.18 15.86
C PRO A 134 0.76 -32.49 16.20
N ASP A 135 1.49 -33.57 16.50
CA ASP A 135 0.92 -34.89 16.75
C ASP A 135 0.59 -35.08 18.25
N THR A 136 1.48 -34.57 19.12
CA THR A 136 1.37 -34.75 20.57
C THR A 136 0.89 -33.51 21.32
N GLY A 137 0.94 -32.33 20.69
CA GLY A 137 0.65 -31.04 21.33
C GLY A 137 1.73 -30.58 22.31
N LYS A 138 2.87 -31.27 22.40
CA LYS A 138 3.95 -30.96 23.34
C LYS A 138 4.69 -29.70 22.94
N TRP A 139 5.02 -28.85 23.92
CA TRP A 139 5.90 -27.69 23.72
C TRP A 139 7.38 -28.10 23.74
N ASN A 140 8.08 -27.86 22.63
CA ASN A 140 9.51 -28.12 22.43
C ASN A 140 10.37 -26.85 22.55
N GLY A 141 9.76 -25.67 22.72
CA GLY A 141 10.48 -24.40 22.84
C GLY A 141 11.40 -24.12 21.65
N GLU A 142 12.61 -23.64 21.93
CA GLU A 142 13.62 -23.28 20.92
C GLU A 142 13.93 -24.44 19.97
N SER A 143 14.02 -25.67 20.48
CA SER A 143 14.32 -26.84 19.65
C SER A 143 13.27 -27.14 18.59
N GLY A 144 12.03 -26.66 18.77
CA GLY A 144 10.97 -26.78 17.77
C GLY A 144 10.95 -25.64 16.74
N CYS A 145 11.82 -24.64 16.84
CA CYS A 145 11.82 -23.45 15.99
C CYS A 145 13.01 -23.44 15.02
N ASN A 146 12.82 -23.93 13.80
CA ASN A 146 13.88 -24.01 12.79
C ASN A 146 13.34 -23.69 11.38
N GLY A 147 14.15 -23.93 10.35
CA GLY A 147 13.77 -23.78 8.94
C GLY A 147 13.64 -22.31 8.55
N ASP A 148 12.43 -21.92 8.16
CA ASP A 148 12.07 -20.54 7.80
C ASP A 148 11.93 -19.63 9.02
N CYS A 149 11.97 -20.23 10.22
CA CYS A 149 11.76 -19.56 11.49
C CYS A 149 13.05 -19.57 12.34
N LYS A 150 13.14 -18.61 13.26
CA LYS A 150 14.22 -18.49 14.24
C LYS A 150 13.66 -18.26 15.64
N TRP A 151 14.37 -18.75 16.64
CA TRP A 151 14.01 -18.50 18.02
C TRP A 151 14.51 -17.13 18.47
N ASN A 152 13.61 -16.35 19.07
CA ASN A 152 13.95 -15.10 19.71
C ASN A 152 13.64 -15.25 21.20
N GLY A 153 14.69 -15.31 22.03
CA GLY A 153 14.61 -15.76 23.43
C GLY A 153 13.37 -15.29 24.22
N TYR A 154 12.99 -14.02 24.13
CA TYR A 154 11.84 -13.47 24.84
C TYR A 154 10.56 -13.35 23.99
N LYS A 155 10.64 -13.39 22.66
CA LYS A 155 9.47 -13.30 21.76
C LYS A 155 8.95 -14.67 21.29
N GLY A 156 9.70 -15.73 21.53
CA GLY A 156 9.42 -17.07 21.00
C GLY A 156 9.84 -17.21 19.54
N CYS A 157 9.16 -18.10 18.81
CA CYS A 157 9.52 -18.42 17.43
C CYS A 157 8.93 -17.42 16.43
N GLU A 158 9.79 -16.78 15.63
CA GLU A 158 9.43 -15.76 14.64
C GLU A 158 10.00 -16.06 13.25
N PRO A 159 9.47 -15.48 12.16
CA PRO A 159 10.03 -15.65 10.83
C PRO A 159 11.44 -15.06 10.73
N LYS A 160 12.32 -15.72 9.95
CA LYS A 160 13.57 -15.12 9.53
C LYS A 160 13.32 -13.95 8.57
N THR A 161 14.18 -12.94 8.63
CA THR A 161 14.18 -11.86 7.64
C THR A 161 14.83 -12.33 6.34
N ALA A 162 14.53 -11.64 5.23
CA ALA A 162 15.15 -11.96 3.94
C ALA A 162 16.70 -11.90 4.01
N ALA A 163 17.24 -10.92 4.74
CA ALA A 163 18.69 -10.79 4.95
C ALA A 163 19.29 -11.99 5.68
N GLU A 164 18.62 -12.52 6.70
CA GLU A 164 19.07 -13.70 7.44
C GLU A 164 19.01 -14.97 6.58
N ILE A 165 17.99 -15.09 5.73
CA ILE A 165 17.90 -16.21 4.78
C ILE A 165 19.06 -16.14 3.76
N GLU A 166 19.37 -14.94 3.25
CA GLU A 166 20.49 -14.74 2.32
C GLU A 166 21.84 -15.06 2.98
N GLU A 167 22.01 -14.71 4.25
CA GLU A 167 23.19 -15.06 5.04
C GLU A 167 23.34 -16.59 5.20
N ASP A 168 22.27 -17.28 5.61
CA ASP A 168 22.23 -18.74 5.74
C ASP A 168 22.62 -19.43 4.42
N ILE A 169 22.07 -18.96 3.29
CA ILE A 169 22.40 -19.48 1.95
C ILE A 169 23.87 -19.22 1.62
N SER A 170 24.37 -18.01 1.86
CA SER A 170 25.76 -17.66 1.62
C SER A 170 26.72 -18.52 2.45
N GLN A 171 26.39 -18.81 3.71
CA GLN A 171 27.20 -19.67 4.58
C GLN A 171 27.20 -21.12 4.08
N PHE A 172 26.04 -21.65 3.70
CA PHE A 172 25.93 -22.99 3.10
C PHE A 172 26.79 -23.12 1.83
N LEU A 173 26.76 -22.11 0.95
CA LEU A 173 27.55 -22.10 -0.28
C LEU A 173 29.06 -21.97 -0.03
N ARG A 174 29.48 -21.34 1.07
CA ARG A 174 30.90 -21.28 1.48
C ARG A 174 31.38 -22.62 2.02
N GLY A 175 30.61 -23.27 2.89
CA GLY A 175 30.98 -24.59 3.46
C GLY A 175 31.16 -25.68 2.39
N ASN A 176 30.28 -25.71 1.38
CA ASN A 176 30.38 -26.67 0.28
C ASN A 176 31.59 -26.46 -0.66
N LYS A 177 32.33 -25.36 -0.54
CA LYS A 177 33.59 -25.14 -1.28
C LYS A 177 34.78 -25.79 -0.59
N GLU A 178 34.75 -25.94 0.74
CA GLU A 178 35.87 -26.51 1.51
C GLU A 178 35.88 -28.06 1.42
N GLU A 179 34.73 -28.70 1.24
CA GLU A 179 34.61 -30.15 1.07
C GLU A 179 34.99 -30.68 -0.33
N LYS A 180 35.20 -29.79 -1.31
CA LYS A 180 35.62 -30.16 -2.69
C LYS A 180 37.13 -30.16 -2.92
N TYR A 181 37.92 -29.84 -1.89
CA TYR A 181 39.39 -29.82 -1.94
C TYR A 181 40.05 -30.91 -1.08
N TYR A 182 39.27 -31.91 -0.61
CA TYR A 182 39.76 -33.12 0.04
C TYR A 182 39.44 -34.36 -0.81
#